data_AF-A0A523B6P4-F1
#
_entry.id   AF-A0A523B6P4-F1
#
_cell.length_a   1.000
_cell.length_b   1.000
_cell.length_c   1.000
_cell.angle_alpha   90.00
_cell.angle_beta   90.00
_cell.angle_gamma   90.00
#
_symmetry.space_group_name_H-M   'P 1'
#
loop_
_entity.id
_entity.type
_entity.pdbx_description
1 polymer ?
#
loop_
_entity_poly.entity_id
_entity_poly.type
_entity_poly.pdbx_seq_one_letter_code
_entity_poly.pdbx_strand_id
1 'polypeptide(L)'
;MYILVPLKQAEIVAPMGMGMLMGDMTQRVTAPVYIWNVEGSERKIVVDAGVGIPKLEDLEVRGGGEKGLRKALEGVGISPEEVEILILTHRHFDHVA
;
A
#
# COMPACT_ATOMS: atom_id res chain seq x y z
N MET A 1 -8.82 -15.18 -17.24
CA MET A 1 -9.00 -15.31 -15.79
C MET A 1 -8.15 -14.23 -15.14
N TYR A 2 -8.69 -13.49 -14.18
CA TYR A 2 -7.94 -12.43 -13.49
C TYR A 2 -7.40 -12.92 -12.15
N ILE A 3 -6.19 -12.48 -11.79
CA ILE A 3 -5.54 -12.80 -10.51
C ILE A 3 -5.10 -11.49 -9.86
N LEU A 4 -5.44 -11.31 -8.58
CA LEU A 4 -4.97 -10.18 -7.78
C LEU A 4 -3.75 -10.61 -6.98
N VAL A 5 -2.62 -9.93 -7.22
CA VAL A 5 -1.36 -10.21 -6.53
C VAL A 5 -1.07 -9.11 -5.50
N PRO A 6 -1.09 -9.41 -4.19
CA PRO A 6 -0.76 -8.44 -3.17
C PRO A 6 0.74 -8.14 -3.14
N LEU A 7 1.10 -6.85 -3.19
CA LEU A 7 2.47 -6.39 -3.12
C LEU A 7 2.64 -5.50 -1.88
N LYS A 8 3.37 -5.99 -0.87
CA LYS A 8 3.58 -5.22 0.37
C LYS A 8 4.53 -4.05 0.09
N GLN A 9 4.03 -2.83 0.23
CA GLN A 9 4.77 -1.60 -0.03
C GLN A 9 5.39 -1.00 1.24
N ALA A 10 4.69 -1.11 2.36
CA ALA A 10 5.15 -0.63 3.66
C ALA A 10 4.48 -1.38 4.82
N GLU A 11 4.84 -1.00 6.04
CA GLU A 11 4.13 -1.31 7.27
C GLU A 11 3.88 -0.03 8.07
N ILE A 12 2.75 0.05 8.76
CA ILE A 12 2.39 1.13 9.68
C ILE A 12 2.24 0.54 11.07
N VAL A 13 2.88 1.15 12.06
CA VAL A 13 2.65 0.83 13.48
C VAL A 13 1.65 1.82 14.04
N ALA A 14 0.47 1.33 14.43
CA ALA A 14 -0.65 2.13 14.91
C ALA A 14 -1.26 1.53 16.19
N PRO A 15 -1.97 2.32 17.00
CA PRO A 15 -2.85 1.77 18.03
C PRO A 15 -3.89 0.81 17.45
N MET A 16 -4.19 -0.29 18.15
CA MET A 16 -5.21 -1.26 17.71
C MET A 16 -6.58 -0.60 17.52
N GLY A 17 -6.94 0.32 18.40
CA GLY A 17 -8.19 1.09 18.31
C GLY A 17 -8.31 1.99 17.06
N MET A 18 -7.24 2.22 16.31
CA MET A 18 -7.29 2.92 15.02
C MET A 18 -7.84 2.03 13.90
N GLY A 19 -7.58 0.73 13.95
CA GLY A 19 -8.00 -0.24 12.92
C GLY A 19 -9.16 -1.15 13.33
N MET A 20 -9.46 -1.24 14.63
CA MET A 20 -10.53 -2.08 15.17
C MET A 20 -11.48 -1.23 16.01
N LEU A 21 -12.77 -1.26 15.67
CA LEU A 21 -13.81 -0.61 16.45
C LEU A 21 -13.78 -1.14 17.90
N MET A 22 -13.74 -0.23 18.88
CA MET A 22 -13.58 -0.54 20.31
C MET A 22 -12.25 -1.22 20.69
N GLY A 23 -11.23 -1.16 19.83
CA GLY A 23 -9.90 -1.66 20.12
C GLY A 23 -9.14 -0.80 21.14
N ASP A 24 -8.12 -1.40 21.75
CA ASP A 24 -7.25 -0.73 22.73
C ASP A 24 -6.37 0.33 22.06
N MET A 25 -6.43 1.58 22.54
CA MET A 25 -5.62 2.69 22.03
C MET A 25 -4.18 2.70 22.58
N THR A 26 -3.86 1.83 23.54
CA THR A 26 -2.54 1.70 24.15
C THR A 26 -1.73 0.55 23.55
N GLN A 27 -2.41 -0.50 23.07
CA GLN A 27 -1.78 -1.61 22.36
C GLN A 27 -1.42 -1.18 20.94
N ARG A 28 -0.14 -1.26 20.57
CA ARG A 28 0.31 -1.02 19.20
C ARG A 28 0.37 -2.31 18.38
N VAL A 29 -0.03 -2.22 17.12
CA VAL A 29 -0.02 -3.29 16.13
C VAL A 29 0.69 -2.83 14.86
N THR A 30 1.36 -3.76 14.17
CA THR A 30 1.96 -3.52 12.86
C THR A 30 1.00 -3.99 11.78
N ALA A 31 0.56 -3.10 10.91
CA ALA A 31 -0.32 -3.40 9.79
C ALA A 31 0.44 -3.22 8.45
N PRO A 32 0.28 -4.13 7.48
CA PRO A 32 0.86 -3.96 6.15
C PRO A 32 0.09 -2.94 5.31
N VAL A 33 0.81 -2.20 4.46
CA VAL A 33 0.23 -1.41 3.37
C VAL A 33 0.47 -2.16 2.07
N TYR A 34 -0.61 -2.48 1.36
CA TYR A 34 -0.57 -3.22 0.09
C TYR A 34 -0.93 -2.31 -1.08
N ILE A 35 -0.24 -2.53 -2.19
CA ILE A 35 -0.75 -2.25 -3.53
C ILE A 35 -1.03 -3.59 -4.20
N TRP A 36 -1.80 -3.60 -5.28
CA TRP A 36 -2.18 -4.84 -5.95
C TRP A 36 -1.91 -4.78 -7.44
N ASN A 37 -1.26 -5.80 -7.99
CA ASN A 37 -1.18 -6.01 -9.43
C ASN A 37 -2.38 -6.87 -9.89
N VAL A 38 -2.98 -6.52 -11.03
CA VAL A 38 -4.03 -7.32 -11.67
C VAL A 38 -3.44 -8.06 -12.87
N GLU A 39 -3.23 -9.36 -12.71
CA GLU A 39 -2.77 -10.23 -13.79
C GLU A 39 -3.93 -10.76 -14.64
N GLY A 40 -3.62 -11.14 -15.88
CA GLY A 40 -4.60 -11.66 -16.84
C GLY A 40 -5.37 -10.58 -17.61
N SER A 41 -5.01 -9.31 -17.41
CA SER A 41 -5.43 -8.16 -18.22
C SER A 41 -4.43 -7.91 -19.36
N GLU A 42 -4.90 -7.42 -20.51
CA GLU A 42 -4.02 -6.91 -21.58
C GLU A 42 -3.33 -5.60 -21.18
N ARG A 43 -3.94 -4.86 -20.24
CA ARG A 43 -3.39 -3.63 -19.67
C ARG A 43 -2.70 -3.89 -18.35
N LYS A 44 -1.63 -3.14 -18.06
CA LYS A 44 -0.98 -3.12 -16.73
C LYS A 44 -1.81 -2.29 -15.75
N ILE A 45 -2.50 -2.97 -14.83
CA ILE A 45 -3.40 -2.35 -13.85
C ILE A 45 -2.82 -2.53 -12.45
N VAL A 46 -2.73 -1.42 -11.70
CA VAL A 46 -2.37 -1.43 -10.28
C VAL A 46 -3.50 -0.83 -9.46
N VAL A 47 -3.79 -1.44 -8.32
CA VAL A 47 -4.73 -0.93 -7.31
C VAL A 47 -3.94 -0.35 -6.14
N ASP A 48 -4.24 0.91 -5.83
CA ASP A 48 -3.57 1.80 -4.87
C ASP A 48 -2.09 2.08 -5.17
N ALA A 49 -1.57 3.17 -4.59
CA ALA A 49 -0.18 3.60 -4.71
C ALA A 49 0.62 3.43 -3.39
N GLY A 50 -0.05 2.96 -2.34
CA GLY A 50 0.53 2.76 -1.02
C GLY A 50 0.71 4.06 -0.24
N VAL A 51 1.65 4.06 0.70
CA VAL A 51 1.96 5.22 1.57
C VAL A 51 3.21 5.95 1.10
N GLY A 52 3.18 7.28 1.15
CA GLY A 52 4.33 8.12 0.82
C GLY A 52 5.41 8.06 1.91
N ILE A 53 6.27 9.09 1.97
CA ILE A 53 7.16 9.32 3.13
C ILE A 53 6.66 10.49 4.00
N PRO A 54 5.40 10.52 4.50
CA PRO A 54 5.05 11.50 5.49
C PRO A 54 5.54 11.06 6.88
N LYS A 55 6.13 12.00 7.62
CA LYS A 55 6.05 11.97 9.08
C LYS A 55 4.59 12.19 9.44
N LEU A 56 3.86 11.11 9.70
CA LEU A 56 2.61 11.18 10.46
C LEU A 56 3.02 11.21 11.92
N GLU A 57 2.75 12.31 12.62
CA GLU A 57 3.34 12.63 13.93
C GLU A 57 3.22 11.48 14.94
N ASP A 58 2.15 10.67 14.84
CA ASP A 58 1.87 9.56 15.76
C ASP A 58 2.02 8.14 15.16
N LEU A 59 2.39 8.03 13.88
CA LEU A 59 2.47 6.75 13.17
C LEU A 59 3.90 6.48 12.68
N GLU A 60 4.45 5.34 13.08
CA GLU A 60 5.71 4.85 12.55
C GLU A 60 5.43 4.12 11.22
N VAL A 61 5.98 4.65 10.13
CA VAL A 61 5.92 4.02 8.80
C VAL A 61 7.27 3.37 8.50
N ARG A 62 7.25 2.07 8.15
CA ARG A 62 8.43 1.30 7.75
C ARG A 62 8.37 1.01 6.25
N GLY A 63 9.29 1.60 5.49
CA GLY A 63 9.29 1.51 4.03
C GLY A 63 8.53 2.67 3.41
N GLY A 64 7.76 2.41 2.35
CA GLY A 64 6.96 3.44 1.71
C GLY A 64 7.70 4.29 0.67
N GLY A 65 7.02 5.34 0.19
CA GLY A 65 7.49 6.25 -0.83
C GLY A 65 7.79 5.60 -2.18
N GLU A 66 8.43 6.35 -3.06
CA GLU A 66 8.80 5.89 -4.40
C GLU A 66 9.68 4.63 -4.36
N LYS A 67 10.65 4.59 -3.43
CA LYS A 67 11.52 3.42 -3.26
C LYS A 67 10.74 2.17 -2.86
N GLY A 68 9.78 2.29 -1.94
CA GLY A 68 8.92 1.18 -1.52
C GLY A 68 8.01 0.71 -2.65
N LEU A 69 7.40 1.65 -3.37
CA LEU A 69 6.54 1.38 -4.53
C LEU A 69 7.30 0.62 -5.63
N ARG A 70 8.46 1.13 -6.05
CA ARG A 70 9.29 0.49 -7.08
C ARG A 70 9.72 -0.91 -6.64
N LYS A 71 10.14 -1.09 -5.38
CA LYS A 71 10.50 -2.41 -4.84
C LYS A 71 9.33 -3.39 -4.82
N ALA A 72 8.12 -2.91 -4.51
CA ALA A 72 6.92 -3.75 -4.51
C ALA A 72 6.56 -4.21 -5.92
N LEU A 73 6.59 -3.30 -6.90
CA LEU A 73 6.29 -3.60 -8.32
C LEU A 73 7.37 -4.44 -9.00
N GLU A 74 8.64 -4.31 -8.59
CA GLU A 74 9.75 -5.16 -9.06
C GLU A 74 9.46 -6.65 -8.81
N GLY A 75 8.75 -6.98 -7.73
CA GLY A 75 8.32 -8.35 -7.42
C GLY A 75 7.42 -9.00 -8.48
N VAL A 76 6.84 -8.20 -9.39
CA VAL A 76 6.04 -8.66 -10.55
C VAL A 76 6.60 -8.15 -11.89
N GLY A 77 7.82 -7.59 -11.90
CA GLY A 77 8.51 -7.16 -13.12
C GLY A 77 7.89 -5.93 -13.80
N ILE A 78 7.23 -5.06 -13.04
CA ILE A 78 6.59 -3.83 -13.56
C ILE A 78 7.34 -2.60 -13.01
N SER A 79 7.52 -1.55 -13.81
CA SER A 79 7.87 -0.23 -13.30
C SER A 79 6.62 0.68 -13.19
N PRO A 80 6.61 1.69 -12.29
CA PRO A 80 5.49 2.62 -12.17
C PRO A 80 5.06 3.28 -13.49
N GLU A 81 6.03 3.57 -14.37
CA GLU A 81 5.82 4.22 -15.66
C GLU A 81 5.08 3.33 -16.68
N GLU A 82 5.08 2.01 -16.46
CA GLU A 82 4.38 1.06 -17.30
C GLU A 82 2.92 0.84 -16.87
N VAL A 83 2.50 1.40 -15.73
CA VAL A 83 1.12 1.28 -15.24
C VAL A 83 0.20 2.12 -16.13
N GLU A 84 -0.71 1.45 -16.81
CA GLU A 84 -1.67 2.10 -17.72
C GLU A 84 -2.94 2.54 -17.00
N ILE A 85 -3.33 1.81 -15.95
CA ILE A 85 -4.51 2.11 -15.15
C ILE A 85 -4.12 2.02 -13.67
N LEU A 86 -4.24 3.14 -12.97
CA LEU A 86 -4.17 3.19 -11.52
C LEU A 86 -5.59 3.30 -10.96
N ILE A 87 -5.98 2.36 -10.12
CA ILE A 87 -7.26 2.38 -9.42
C ILE A 87 -6.98 2.76 -7.97
N LEU A 88 -7.49 3.91 -7.52
CA LEU A 88 -7.45 4.27 -6.10
C LEU A 88 -8.73 3.81 -5.44
N THR A 89 -8.63 2.91 -4.46
CA THR A 89 -9.80 2.41 -3.71
C THR A 89 -10.51 3.55 -2.99
N HIS A 90 -9.74 4.48 -2.44
CA HIS A 90 -10.19 5.73 -1.82
C HIS A 90 -9.00 6.69 -1.66
N ARG A 91 -9.19 7.82 -0.95
CA ARG A 91 -8.19 8.90 -0.82
C ARG A 91 -7.59 9.07 0.57
N HIS A 92 -7.34 7.97 1.27
CA HIS A 92 -6.49 8.01 2.47
C HIS A 92 -5.00 8.01 2.10
N PHE A 93 -4.19 8.51 3.03
CA PHE A 93 -2.76 8.76 2.83
C PHE A 93 -1.94 7.50 2.53
N ASP A 94 -2.42 6.33 2.93
CA ASP A 94 -1.83 5.02 2.74
C ASP A 94 -2.26 4.33 1.44
N HIS A 95 -3.03 5.03 0.59
CA HIS A 95 -3.47 4.55 -0.72
C HIS A 95 -3.05 5.44 -1.90
N VAL A 96 -2.69 6.71 -1.66
CA VAL A 96 -2.57 7.74 -2.72
C VAL A 96 -1.20 8.43 -2.79
N ALA A 97 -0.16 7.75 -2.31
CA ALA A 97 1.22 8.24 -2.31
C ALA A 97 1.73 8.76 -3.65
#